data_AF-A0A935YVU2-F1
#
_entry.id   AF-A0A935YVU2-F1
#
_cell.length_a   1.000
_cell.length_b   1.000
_cell.length_c   1.000
_cell.angle_alpha   90.00
_cell.angle_beta   90.00
_cell.angle_gamma   90.00
#
_symmetry.space_group_name_H-M   'P 1'
#
loop_
_entity.id
_entity.type
_entity.pdbx_description
1 polymer ?
#
loop_
_entity_poly.entity_id
_entity_poly.type
_entity_poly.pdbx_seq_one_letter_code
_entity_poly.pdbx_strand_id
1 'polypeptide(L)'
;MDAFGHVNNTLYFRYFEEVRSQLFYEKNIPIDGDNHPVLVSIGCTFMAPVFYPDNLRIESYISEPGRSSFMMYYRVFTQSNAETPSAEAYSKIVWVSHHNGKSIPLPDKVRSWFD
;
A
#
# COMPACT_ATOMS: atom_id res chain seq x y z
N MET A 1 -10.47 16.21 7.62
CA MET A 1 -9.56 16.69 8.69
C MET A 1 -10.12 16.21 10.02
N ASP A 2 -9.28 16.06 11.04
CA ASP A 2 -9.74 15.77 12.41
C ASP A 2 -9.82 17.05 13.26
N ALA A 3 -10.03 16.89 14.57
CA ALA A 3 -10.15 17.99 15.52
C ALA A 3 -8.90 18.88 15.63
N PHE A 4 -7.73 18.39 15.18
CA PHE A 4 -6.47 19.15 15.18
C PHE A 4 -6.26 19.94 13.88
N GLY A 5 -7.21 19.89 12.94
CA GLY A 5 -7.21 20.70 11.73
C GLY A 5 -6.32 20.16 10.60
N HIS A 6 -5.67 19.02 10.77
CA HIS A 6 -4.92 18.32 9.72
C HIS A 6 -5.66 17.07 9.23
N VAL A 7 -5.16 16.46 8.16
CA VAL A 7 -5.63 15.15 7.70
C VAL A 7 -5.53 14.16 8.86
N ASN A 8 -6.60 13.41 9.08
CA ASN A 8 -6.64 12.39 10.12
C ASN A 8 -5.68 11.26 9.76
N ASN A 9 -4.87 10.80 10.71
CA ASN A 9 -3.85 9.78 10.48
C ASN A 9 -4.43 8.46 9.91
N THR A 10 -5.68 8.11 10.21
CA THR A 10 -6.35 6.93 9.64
C THR A 10 -6.54 7.04 8.12
N LEU A 11 -6.69 8.24 7.57
CA LEU A 11 -6.89 8.43 6.12
C LEU A 11 -5.66 8.04 5.29
N TYR A 12 -4.46 8.13 5.86
CA TYR A 12 -3.24 7.68 5.15
C TYR A 12 -3.33 6.21 4.77
N PHE A 13 -3.89 5.35 5.63
CA PHE A 13 -4.08 3.94 5.32
C PHE A 13 -5.09 3.69 4.21
N ARG A 14 -6.10 4.57 4.07
CA ARG A 14 -7.01 4.56 2.91
C ARG A 14 -6.29 4.98 1.64
N TYR A 15 -5.39 5.96 1.71
CA TYR A 15 -4.59 6.34 0.54
C TYR A 15 -3.67 5.19 0.10
N PHE A 16 -3.04 4.48 1.05
CA PHE A 16 -2.22 3.31 0.71
C PHE A 16 -3.05 2.15 0.17
N GLU A 17 -4.29 1.98 0.63
CA GLU A 17 -5.25 1.02 0.04
C GLU A 17 -5.55 1.37 -1.41
N GLU A 18 -5.81 2.64 -1.72
CA GLU A 18 -6.05 3.10 -3.08
C GLU A 18 -4.84 2.81 -4.00
N VAL A 19 -3.62 3.11 -3.55
CA VAL A 19 -2.40 2.81 -4.31
C VAL A 19 -2.26 1.31 -4.61
N ARG A 20 -2.57 0.43 -3.65
CA ARG A 20 -2.57 -1.03 -3.87
C ARG A 20 -3.65 -1.46 -4.85
N SER A 21 -4.86 -0.91 -4.73
CA SER A 21 -5.98 -1.20 -5.63
C SER A 21 -5.64 -0.84 -7.07
N GLN A 22 -5.01 0.33 -7.28
CA GLN A 22 -4.56 0.76 -8.60
C GLN A 22 -3.49 -0.19 -9.17
N LEU A 23 -2.48 -0.55 -8.38
CA LEU A 23 -1.45 -1.52 -8.80
C LEU A 23 -2.08 -2.86 -9.23
N PHE A 24 -2.99 -3.41 -8.43
CA PHE A 24 -3.65 -4.68 -8.75
C PHE A 24 -4.54 -4.59 -9.98
N TYR A 25 -5.26 -3.47 -10.14
CA TYR A 25 -6.08 -3.21 -11.31
C TYR A 25 -5.23 -3.12 -12.58
N GLU A 26 -4.17 -2.31 -12.58
CA GLU A 26 -3.25 -2.15 -13.72
C GLU A 26 -2.60 -3.47 -14.13
N LYS A 27 -2.24 -4.30 -13.14
CA LYS A 27 -1.65 -5.63 -13.36
C LYS A 27 -2.70 -6.71 -13.61
N ASN A 28 -3.99 -6.38 -13.68
CA ASN A 28 -5.09 -7.31 -13.89
C ASN A 28 -5.05 -8.49 -12.90
N ILE A 29 -4.84 -8.21 -11.63
CA ILE A 29 -4.87 -9.23 -10.57
C ILE A 29 -6.28 -9.34 -10.01
N PRO A 30 -6.90 -10.54 -10.01
CA PRO A 30 -8.18 -10.73 -9.36
C PRO A 30 -8.02 -10.62 -7.84
N ILE A 31 -8.80 -9.75 -7.22
CA ILE A 31 -8.76 -9.47 -5.77
C ILE A 31 -9.76 -10.37 -5.01
N ASP A 32 -10.76 -10.91 -5.71
CA ASP A 32 -11.90 -11.67 -5.21
C ASP A 32 -11.89 -13.16 -5.63
N GLY A 33 -10.74 -13.68 -6.07
CA GLY A 33 -10.58 -15.09 -6.42
C GLY A 33 -10.44 -16.03 -5.22
N ASP A 34 -10.41 -17.35 -5.49
CA ASP A 34 -10.19 -18.40 -4.47
C ASP A 34 -8.89 -18.22 -3.66
N ASN A 35 -7.95 -17.44 -4.20
CA ASN A 35 -6.73 -17.04 -3.52
C ASN A 35 -6.54 -15.52 -3.68
N HIS A 36 -6.33 -14.81 -2.57
CA HIS A 36 -6.37 -13.34 -2.54
C HIS A 36 -5.21 -12.75 -1.74
N PRO A 37 -4.84 -11.48 -2.01
CA PRO A 37 -3.90 -10.75 -1.18
C PRO A 37 -4.51 -10.40 0.18
N VAL A 38 -3.77 -10.65 1.25
CA VAL A 38 -4.11 -10.21 2.61
C VAL A 38 -3.03 -9.28 3.13
N LEU A 39 -3.46 -8.13 3.66
CA LEU A 39 -2.59 -7.18 4.35
C LEU A 39 -2.34 -7.68 5.78
N VAL A 40 -1.14 -8.20 6.06
CA VAL A 40 -0.80 -8.77 7.38
C VAL A 40 -0.04 -7.80 8.29
N SER A 41 0.48 -6.70 7.74
CA SER A 41 1.12 -5.63 8.50
C SER A 41 1.04 -4.34 7.70
N ILE A 42 0.80 -3.23 8.39
CA ILE A 42 0.87 -1.89 7.82
C ILE A 42 1.37 -0.92 8.90
N GLY A 43 2.22 0.01 8.51
CA GLY A 43 2.79 1.01 9.41
C GLY A 43 3.06 2.32 8.67
N CYS A 44 3.03 3.42 9.40
CA CYS A 44 3.22 4.76 8.85
C CYS A 44 3.94 5.65 9.87
N THR A 45 5.03 6.27 9.43
CA THR A 45 5.73 7.34 10.12
C THR A 45 5.20 8.66 9.58
N PHE A 46 4.55 9.45 10.43
CA PHE A 46 4.02 10.77 10.09
C PHE A 46 5.07 11.84 10.43
N MET A 47 5.66 12.45 9.41
CA MET A 47 6.76 13.42 9.54
C MET A 47 6.28 14.86 9.54
N ALA A 48 5.22 15.16 8.77
CA ALA A 48 4.60 16.48 8.73
C ALA A 48 3.08 16.37 8.54
N PRO A 49 2.28 17.24 9.19
CA PRO A 49 0.84 17.28 8.99
C PRO A 49 0.49 17.78 7.57
N VAL A 50 -0.60 17.25 7.01
CA VAL A 50 -1.18 17.69 5.74
C VAL A 50 -2.46 18.47 6.03
N PHE A 51 -2.66 19.60 5.34
CA PHE A 51 -3.81 20.47 5.51
C PHE A 51 -4.66 20.52 4.23
N TYR A 52 -5.95 20.80 4.37
CA TYR A 52 -6.80 21.09 3.22
C TYR A 52 -6.71 22.58 2.83
N PRO A 53 -6.76 22.93 1.53
CA PRO A 53 -6.67 22.05 0.37
C PRO A 53 -5.22 21.73 0.02
N ASP A 54 -4.94 20.48 -0.37
CA ASP A 54 -3.65 20.07 -0.92
C ASP A 54 -3.85 18.85 -1.83
N ASN A 55 -2.91 18.61 -2.75
CA ASN A 55 -2.86 17.44 -3.60
C ASN A 55 -1.69 16.55 -3.16
N LEU A 56 -1.98 15.27 -2.92
CA LEU A 56 -0.98 14.31 -2.50
C LEU A 56 -0.43 13.56 -3.71
N ARG A 57 0.90 13.50 -3.82
CA ARG A 57 1.60 12.52 -4.66
C ARG A 57 2.07 11.40 -3.75
N ILE A 58 1.67 10.17 -4.05
CA ILE A 58 2.12 8.99 -3.31
C ILE A 58 2.96 8.15 -4.25
N GLU A 59 4.24 8.07 -3.95
CA GLU A 59 5.14 7.14 -4.63
C GLU A 59 5.10 5.79 -3.91
N SER A 60 5.18 4.71 -4.68
CA SER A 60 5.28 3.38 -4.11
C SER A 60 6.26 2.51 -4.86
N TYR A 61 6.85 1.57 -4.12
CA TYR A 61 7.72 0.53 -4.67
C TYR A 61 7.55 -0.75 -3.87
N ILE A 62 7.91 -1.88 -4.47
CA ILE A 62 7.81 -3.20 -3.87
C ILE A 62 9.21 -3.77 -3.63
N SER A 63 9.38 -4.52 -2.54
CA SER A 63 10.63 -5.26 -2.27
C SER A 63 10.78 -6.45 -3.20
N GLU A 64 11.92 -7.14 -3.15
CA GLU A 64 12.02 -8.51 -3.64
C GLU A 64 10.93 -9.42 -3.00
N PRO A 65 10.46 -10.45 -3.73
CA PRO A 65 9.42 -11.33 -3.24
C PRO A 65 9.99 -12.41 -2.32
N GLY A 66 9.25 -12.72 -1.26
CA GLY A 66 9.37 -14.01 -0.57
C GLY A 66 8.56 -15.10 -1.27
N ARG A 67 8.41 -16.26 -0.62
CA ARG A 67 7.61 -17.37 -1.17
C ARG A 67 6.15 -16.98 -1.43
N SER A 68 5.53 -16.35 -0.43
CA SER A 68 4.08 -16.06 -0.39
C SER A 68 3.78 -14.58 -0.16
N SER A 69 4.78 -13.72 -0.18
CA SER A 69 4.62 -12.34 0.30
C SER A 69 5.60 -11.39 -0.34
N PHE A 70 5.27 -10.11 -0.37
CA PHE A 70 6.21 -9.03 -0.65
C PHE A 70 5.91 -7.83 0.26
N MET A 71 6.90 -6.95 0.42
CA MET A 71 6.70 -5.65 1.06
C MET A 71 6.37 -4.61 -0.01
N MET A 72 5.50 -3.68 0.34
CA MET A 72 5.27 -2.46 -0.44
C MET A 72 5.53 -1.26 0.46
N TYR A 73 6.21 -0.26 -0.07
CA TYR A 73 6.62 0.94 0.63
C TYR A 73 5.98 2.14 -0.04
N TYR A 74 5.74 3.19 0.74
CA TYR A 74 5.05 4.39 0.29
C TYR A 74 5.78 5.63 0.80
N ARG A 75 5.84 6.66 -0.04
CA ARG A 75 6.25 8.01 0.32
C ARG A 75 5.17 8.99 -0.10
N VAL A 76 4.67 9.75 0.87
CA VAL A 76 3.61 10.74 0.65
C VAL A 76 4.25 12.11 0.56
N PHE A 77 4.00 12.83 -0.53
CA PHE A 77 4.44 14.20 -0.75
C PHE A 77 3.22 15.11 -0.90
N THR A 78 3.35 16.34 -0.42
CA THR A 78 2.36 17.38 -0.66
C THR A 78 2.74 18.20 -1.89
N GLN A 79 1.78 18.93 -2.47
CA GLN A 79 2.09 19.86 -3.55
C GLN A 79 2.97 21.01 -3.04
N SER A 80 2.78 21.40 -1.78
CA SER A 80 3.54 22.43 -1.08
C SER A 80 5.00 22.05 -0.80
N ASN A 81 5.33 20.75 -0.75
CA ASN A 81 6.70 20.26 -0.60
C ASN A 81 6.88 18.93 -1.36
N ALA A 82 7.34 19.03 -2.61
CA ALA A 82 7.51 17.89 -3.48
C ALA A 82 8.80 17.07 -3.22
N GLU A 83 9.77 17.61 -2.46
CA GLU A 83 11.07 16.95 -2.27
C GLU A 83 11.16 16.19 -0.94
N THR A 84 10.45 16.64 0.09
CA THR A 84 10.45 16.00 1.40
C THR A 84 9.12 15.30 1.67
N PRO A 85 9.12 13.99 2.00
CA PRO A 85 7.89 13.28 2.30
C PRO A 85 7.26 13.78 3.61
N SER A 86 5.95 13.96 3.61
CA SER A 86 5.15 14.22 4.82
C SER A 86 4.87 12.94 5.61
N ALA A 87 4.90 11.78 4.94
CA ALA A 87 4.82 10.47 5.59
C ALA A 87 5.57 9.39 4.80
N GLU A 88 6.09 8.40 5.53
CA GLU A 88 6.69 7.19 5.00
C GLU A 88 5.97 5.98 5.59
N ALA A 89 5.60 5.02 4.75
CA ALA A 89 4.82 3.88 5.18
C ALA A 89 5.28 2.59 4.53
N TYR A 90 4.83 1.48 5.10
CA TYR A 90 5.03 0.15 4.56
C TYR A 90 3.79 -0.72 4.75
N SER A 91 3.67 -1.75 3.93
CA SER A 91 2.70 -2.81 4.07
C SER A 91 3.31 -4.15 3.69
N LYS A 92 2.98 -5.20 4.44
CA LYS A 92 3.29 -6.58 4.08
C LYS A 92 2.04 -7.26 3.53
N ILE A 93 2.14 -7.76 2.30
CA ILE A 93 1.04 -8.44 1.60
C ILE A 93 1.40 -9.93 1.51
N VAL A 94 0.47 -10.80 1.87
CA VAL A 94 0.61 -12.26 1.81
C VAL A 94 -0.50 -12.83 0.93
N TRP A 95 -0.17 -13.74 0.02
CA TRP A 95 -1.19 -14.48 -0.71
C TRP A 95 -1.76 -15.61 0.14
N VAL A 96 -3.08 -15.67 0.24
CA VAL A 96 -3.79 -16.59 1.13
C VAL A 96 -4.84 -17.36 0.35
N SER A 97 -4.99 -18.65 0.66
CA SER A 97 -6.10 -19.45 0.15
C SER A 97 -7.38 -19.15 0.94
N HIS A 98 -8.45 -18.81 0.24
CA HIS A 98 -9.76 -18.57 0.83
C HIS A 98 -10.32 -19.81 1.53
N HIS A 99 -9.96 -21.03 1.08
CA HIS A 99 -10.49 -22.27 1.64
C HIS A 99 -10.01 -22.56 3.07
N ASN A 100 -8.77 -22.19 3.41
CA ASN A 100 -8.17 -22.60 4.69
C ASN A 100 -7.42 -21.48 5.44
N GLY A 101 -7.39 -20.26 4.89
CA GLY A 101 -6.71 -19.11 5.51
C GLY A 101 -5.19 -19.23 5.59
N LYS A 102 -4.58 -20.22 4.92
CA LYS A 102 -3.12 -20.43 4.95
C LYS A 102 -2.44 -19.70 3.79
N SER A 103 -1.20 -19.27 4.04
CA SER A 103 -0.35 -18.68 3.02
C SER A 103 -0.08 -19.66 1.90
N ILE A 104 -0.14 -19.19 0.65
CA ILE A 104 0.23 -19.96 -0.55
C ILE A 104 1.33 -19.22 -1.32
N PRO A 105 2.08 -19.89 -2.22
CA PRO A 105 3.01 -19.19 -3.09
C PRO A 105 2.35 -18.03 -3.84
N LEU A 106 3.11 -16.97 -4.11
CA LEU A 106 2.64 -15.89 -4.98
C LEU A 106 2.21 -16.48 -6.33
N PRO A 107 1.05 -16.09 -6.89
CA PRO A 107 0.65 -16.48 -8.23
C PRO A 107 1.71 -16.09 -9.25
N ASP A 108 1.88 -16.88 -10.31
CA ASP A 108 2.92 -16.63 -11.33
C ASP A 108 2.84 -15.20 -11.90
N LYS A 109 1.63 -14.68 -12.10
CA LYS A 109 1.38 -13.32 -12.58
C LYS A 109 1.85 -12.22 -11.61
N VAL A 110 1.82 -12.50 -10.31
CA VAL A 110 2.38 -11.60 -9.29
C VAL A 110 3.89 -11.77 -9.22
N ARG A 111 4.37 -13.01 -9.35
CA ARG A 111 5.79 -13.34 -9.30
C ARG A 111 6.57 -12.73 -10.46
N SER A 112 5.94 -12.59 -11.63
CA SER A 112 6.54 -11.95 -12.81
C SER A 112 6.66 -10.42 -12.70
N TRP A 113 6.29 -9.79 -11.58
CA TRP A 113 6.57 -8.37 -11.34
C TRP A 113 8.01 -8.09 -10.95
N PHE A 114 8.73 -9.14 -10.54
CA PHE A 114 10.06 -9.06 -9.96
C PHE A 114 11.14 -9.60 -10.90
N ASP A 115 10.76 -9.93 -12.14
CA ASP A 115 11.65 -10.36 -13.21
C ASP A 115 12.16 -9.18 -14.07
#